data_AF-A0A382MIU9-F1
#
_entry.id   AF-A0A382MIU9-F1
#
_cell.length_a   1.000
_cell.length_b   1.000
_cell.length_c   1.000
_cell.angle_alpha   90.00
_cell.angle_beta   90.00
_cell.angle_gamma   90.00
#
_symmetry.space_group_name_H-M   'P 1'
#
loop_
_entity.id
_entity.type
_entity.pdbx_description
1 polymer ?
#
loop_
_entity_poly.entity_id
_entity_poly.type
_entity_poly.pdbx_seq_one_letter_code
_entity_poly.pdbx_strand_id
1 'polypeptide(L)'
;MDKHILYTCLMLLPMAPLHAQDRPLGTLQEQAAIQQQWLEARLERVLPQLMRRYGVEMWLVICREYNEDPVFSSLIAPTSFAARRRTIYVFHDRGEGQ
;
A
#
# COMPACT_ATOMS: atom_id res chain seq x y z
N MET A 1 26.72 6.75 52.20
CA MET A 1 26.57 6.19 50.83
C MET A 1 26.25 7.35 49.93
N ASP A 2 27.29 7.88 49.28
CA ASP A 2 27.31 9.26 48.79
C ASP A 2 26.50 9.42 47.51
N LYS A 3 25.44 10.23 47.60
CA LYS A 3 24.53 10.53 46.49
C LYS A 3 25.27 11.08 45.26
N HIS A 4 26.42 11.73 45.47
CA HIS A 4 27.31 12.21 44.42
C HIS A 4 27.85 11.08 43.55
N ILE A 5 28.21 9.92 44.11
CA ILE A 5 28.70 8.76 43.34
C ILE A 5 27.58 8.19 42.46
N LEU A 6 26.34 8.21 42.94
CA LEU A 6 25.17 7.76 42.19
C LEU A 6 24.87 8.69 40.99
N TYR A 7 24.96 10.01 41.19
CA TYR A 7 24.73 10.99 40.11
C TYR A 7 25.86 10.98 39.06
N THR A 8 27.11 10.76 39.46
CA THR A 8 28.23 10.65 38.51
C THR A 8 28.13 9.39 37.65
N CYS A 9 27.66 8.26 38.19
CA CYS A 9 27.42 7.04 37.40
C CYS A 9 26.25 7.17 36.41
N LEU A 10 25.20 7.93 36.73
CA LEU A 10 24.06 8.12 35.83
C LEU A 10 24.38 9.03 34.62
N MET A 11 25.37 9.93 34.73
CA MET A 11 25.82 10.78 33.62
C MET A 11 26.85 10.12 32.69
N LEU A 12 27.49 9.02 33.12
CA LEU A 12 28.55 8.32 32.38
C LEU A 12 28.03 7.13 31.56
N LEU A 13 26.71 6.98 31.40
CA LEU A 13 26.15 5.96 30.52
C LEU A 13 26.59 6.28 29.08
N PRO A 14 27.39 5.42 28.42
CA PRO A 14 27.76 5.64 27.03
C PRO A 14 26.48 5.61 26.20
N MET A 15 26.24 6.70 25.46
CA MET A 15 25.18 6.78 24.48
C MET A 15 25.54 5.78 23.37
N ALA A 16 25.03 4.56 23.46
CA ALA A 16 25.22 3.56 22.42
C ALA A 16 24.74 4.15 21.08
N PRO A 17 25.47 3.95 19.97
CA PRO A 17 25.02 4.43 18.67
C PRO A 17 23.65 3.82 18.41
N LEU A 18 22.64 4.68 18.22
CA LEU A 18 21.31 4.26 17.83
C LEU A 18 21.42 3.78 16.37
N HIS A 19 21.60 2.47 16.17
CA HIS A 19 21.52 1.90 14.83
C HIS A 19 20.10 2.09 14.31
N ALA A 20 19.97 2.67 13.12
CA ALA A 20 18.69 2.71 12.43
C ALA A 20 18.17 1.27 12.29
N GLN A 21 16.87 1.07 12.50
CA GLN A 21 16.26 -0.24 12.30
C GLN A 21 16.53 -0.71 10.87
N ASP A 22 17.04 -1.95 10.74
CA ASP A 22 17.17 -2.60 9.44
C ASP A 22 15.79 -2.67 8.78
N ARG A 23 15.70 -2.15 7.55
CA ARG A 23 14.48 -2.14 6.73
C ARG A 23 14.67 -3.12 5.57
N PRO A 24 14.45 -4.43 5.77
CA PRO A 24 14.71 -5.44 4.74
C PRO A 24 13.82 -5.27 3.49
N LEU A 25 12.70 -4.56 3.62
CA LEU A 25 11.77 -4.24 2.53
C LEU A 25 11.92 -2.78 2.05
N GLY A 26 12.96 -2.07 2.48
CA GLY A 26 13.13 -0.66 2.20
C GLY A 26 12.15 0.25 2.94
N THR A 27 12.14 1.51 2.55
CA THR A 27 11.23 2.56 3.03
C THR A 27 9.79 2.33 2.55
N LEU A 28 8.81 2.94 3.22
CA LEU A 28 7.41 2.90 2.76
C LEU A 28 7.24 3.51 1.36
N GLN A 29 8.08 4.48 0.99
CA GLN A 29 8.06 5.09 -0.35
C GLN A 29 8.51 4.09 -1.42
N GLU A 30 9.58 3.33 -1.17
CA GLU A 30 10.05 2.28 -2.08
C GLU A 30 9.04 1.13 -2.18
N GLN A 31 8.45 0.72 -1.05
CA GLN A 31 7.39 -0.29 -1.05
C GLN A 31 6.16 0.17 -1.84
N ALA A 32 5.74 1.44 -1.69
CA ALA A 32 4.65 2.00 -2.47
C ALA A 32 4.98 2.03 -3.97
N ALA A 33 6.22 2.35 -4.36
CA ALA A 33 6.63 2.31 -5.77
C ALA A 33 6.52 0.88 -6.36
N ILE A 34 6.92 -0.15 -5.61
CA ILE A 34 6.78 -1.56 -6.03
C ILE A 34 5.30 -1.94 -6.16
N GLN A 35 4.48 -1.60 -5.17
CA GLN A 35 3.04 -1.90 -5.20
C GLN A 35 2.32 -1.18 -6.36
N GLN A 36 2.77 0.03 -6.71
CA GLN A 36 2.26 0.78 -7.84
C GLN A 36 2.54 0.06 -9.18
N GLN A 37 3.74 -0.51 -9.35
CA GLN A 37 4.05 -1.33 -10.53
C GLN A 37 3.20 -2.60 -10.60
N TRP A 38 2.87 -3.21 -9.45
CA TRP A 38 1.96 -4.36 -9.41
C TRP A 38 0.52 -3.98 -9.75
N LEU A 39 0.06 -2.81 -9.32
CA LEU A 39 -1.26 -2.29 -9.70
C LEU A 39 -1.34 -2.10 -11.22
N GLU A 40 -0.35 -1.46 -11.82
CA GLU A 40 -0.26 -1.28 -13.27
C GLU A 40 -0.30 -2.63 -14.00
N ALA A 41 0.54 -3.59 -13.59
CA ALA A 41 0.52 -4.95 -14.12
C ALA A 41 -0.86 -5.61 -14.05
N ARG A 42 -1.56 -5.45 -12.92
CA ARG A 42 -2.89 -6.03 -12.71
C ARG A 42 -3.92 -5.39 -13.65
N LEU A 43 -3.92 -4.06 -13.77
CA LEU A 43 -4.89 -3.33 -14.57
C LEU A 43 -4.67 -3.51 -16.08
N GLU A 44 -3.42 -3.56 -16.54
CA GLU A 44 -3.11 -3.61 -17.97
C GLU A 44 -3.06 -5.03 -18.52
N ARG A 45 -2.61 -6.01 -17.72
CA ARG A 45 -2.39 -7.38 -18.20
C ARG A 45 -3.43 -8.35 -17.66
N VAL A 46 -3.72 -8.31 -16.36
CA VAL A 46 -4.56 -9.34 -15.72
C VAL A 46 -6.05 -9.08 -15.92
N LEU A 47 -6.50 -7.86 -15.61
CA LEU A 47 -7.92 -7.52 -15.61
C LEU A 47 -8.57 -7.69 -17.00
N PRO A 48 -8.00 -7.21 -18.12
CA PRO A 48 -8.61 -7.38 -19.43
C PRO A 48 -8.72 -8.85 -19.83
N GLN A 49 -7.70 -9.66 -19.54
CA GLN A 49 -7.73 -11.11 -19.82
C GLN A 49 -8.83 -11.83 -19.03
N LEU A 50 -9.02 -11.47 -17.75
CA LEU A 50 -10.10 -12.03 -16.93
C LEU A 50 -11.47 -11.61 -17.46
N MET A 51 -11.64 -10.33 -17.80
CA MET A 51 -12.88 -9.82 -18.38
C MET A 51 -13.27 -10.58 -19.65
N ARG A 52 -12.32 -10.77 -20.59
CA ARG A 52 -12.54 -11.56 -21.81
C ARG A 52 -12.85 -13.02 -21.53
N ARG A 53 -12.07 -13.66 -20.64
CA ARG A 53 -12.23 -15.07 -20.30
C ARG A 53 -13.64 -15.39 -19.80
N TYR A 54 -14.25 -14.47 -19.04
CA TYR A 54 -15.57 -14.66 -18.46
C TYR A 54 -16.70 -13.92 -19.19
N GLY A 55 -16.42 -13.29 -20.34
CA GLY A 55 -17.42 -12.57 -21.12
C GLY A 55 -17.99 -11.33 -20.41
N VAL A 56 -17.17 -10.64 -19.60
CA VAL A 56 -17.56 -9.42 -18.87
C VAL A 56 -17.14 -8.20 -19.69
N GLU A 57 -18.09 -7.52 -20.32
CA GLU A 57 -17.82 -6.33 -21.16
C GLU A 57 -17.58 -5.07 -20.30
N MET A 58 -18.28 -4.96 -19.17
CA MET A 58 -18.15 -3.87 -18.21
C MET A 58 -18.24 -4.39 -16.79
N TRP A 59 -17.36 -3.88 -15.92
CA TRP A 59 -17.36 -4.18 -14.50
C TRP A 59 -17.42 -2.90 -13.68
N LEU A 60 -18.40 -2.84 -12.77
CA LEU A 60 -18.57 -1.73 -11.82
C LEU A 60 -18.16 -2.20 -10.44
N VAL A 61 -17.26 -1.44 -9.80
CA VAL A 61 -16.88 -1.64 -8.40
C VAL A 61 -17.35 -0.42 -7.63
N ILE A 62 -18.39 -0.62 -6.82
CA ILE A 62 -19.08 0.45 -6.10
C ILE A 62 -18.71 0.34 -4.63
N CYS A 63 -18.03 1.38 -4.13
CA CYS A 63 -17.58 1.45 -2.76
C CYS A 63 -18.26 2.61 -2.04
N ARG A 64 -18.54 2.41 -0.75
CA ARG A 64 -18.80 3.50 0.20
C ARG A 64 -17.61 3.59 1.14
N GLU A 65 -17.31 4.79 1.63
CA GLU A 65 -16.28 4.99 2.64
C GLU A 65 -16.48 4.05 3.84
N TYR A 66 -15.46 3.24 4.15
CA TYR A 66 -15.44 2.18 5.17
C TYR A 66 -16.39 1.00 4.92
N ASN A 67 -16.94 0.90 3.71
CA ASN A 67 -17.73 -0.21 3.25
C ASN A 67 -17.41 -0.43 1.76
N GLU A 68 -16.13 -0.68 1.51
CA GLU A 68 -15.58 -0.97 0.21
C GLU A 68 -15.94 -2.37 -0.27
N ASP A 69 -16.00 -2.55 -1.59
CA ASP A 69 -16.08 -3.87 -2.19
C ASP A 69 -14.85 -4.71 -1.79
N PRO A 70 -14.98 -6.04 -1.58
CA PRO A 70 -13.85 -6.90 -1.25
C PRO A 70 -12.65 -6.78 -2.20
N VAL A 71 -12.86 -6.40 -3.46
CA VAL A 71 -11.78 -6.24 -4.45
C VAL A 71 -11.10 -4.87 -4.41
N PHE A 72 -11.63 -3.89 -3.66
CA PHE A 72 -11.19 -2.50 -3.69
C PHE A 72 -9.68 -2.32 -3.43
N SER A 73 -9.14 -3.00 -2.42
CA SER A 73 -7.72 -2.91 -2.06
C SER A 73 -6.78 -3.36 -3.19
N SER A 74 -7.27 -4.18 -4.12
CA SER A 74 -6.51 -4.62 -5.30
C SER A 74 -6.58 -3.63 -6.47
N LEU A 75 -7.42 -2.60 -6.39
CA LEU A 75 -7.73 -1.69 -7.51
C LEU A 75 -7.29 -0.24 -7.27
N ILE A 76 -6.71 0.05 -6.10
CA ILE A 76 -6.32 1.41 -5.71
C ILE A 76 -4.82 1.60 -5.61
N ALA A 77 -4.39 2.85 -5.72
CA ALA A 77 -3.02 3.24 -5.46
C ALA A 77 -2.61 2.86 -4.03
N PRO A 78 -1.35 2.44 -3.79
CA PRO A 78 -0.87 2.02 -2.47
C PRO A 78 -0.87 3.14 -1.42
N THR A 79 -0.97 4.40 -1.86
CA THR A 79 -1.09 5.58 -0.99
C THR A 79 -2.54 5.92 -0.64
N SER A 80 -3.52 5.21 -1.19
CA SER A 80 -4.94 5.38 -0.85
C SER A 80 -5.33 4.47 0.31
N PHE A 81 -6.03 5.02 1.29
CA PHE A 81 -6.40 4.29 2.51
C PHE A 81 -7.81 3.69 2.47
N ALA A 82 -8.77 4.44 1.93
CA ALA A 82 -10.19 4.07 1.91
C ALA A 82 -10.89 4.75 0.72
N ALA A 83 -12.06 4.25 0.33
CA ALA A 83 -12.93 4.97 -0.59
C ALA A 83 -13.35 6.29 0.05
N ARG A 84 -13.55 7.34 -0.76
CA ARG A 84 -13.99 8.65 -0.26
C ARG A 84 -15.46 8.86 -0.60
N ARG A 85 -16.32 8.95 0.43
CA ARG A 85 -17.78 9.01 0.32
C ARG A 85 -18.39 7.84 -0.50
N ARG A 86 -18.54 8.03 -1.81
CA ARG A 86 -19.00 7.05 -2.79
C ARG A 86 -18.02 7.07 -3.95
N THR A 87 -17.31 5.96 -4.13
CA THR A 87 -16.36 5.77 -5.22
C THR A 87 -16.90 4.68 -6.14
N ILE A 88 -16.97 4.96 -7.43
CA ILE A 88 -17.41 3.99 -8.44
C ILE A 88 -16.27 3.87 -9.44
N TYR A 89 -15.63 2.71 -9.49
CA TYR A 89 -14.73 2.36 -10.58
C TYR A 89 -15.53 1.67 -11.68
N VAL A 90 -15.25 2.05 -12.92
CA VAL A 90 -15.82 1.41 -14.11
C VAL A 90 -14.67 0.92 -14.96
N PHE A 91 -14.66 -0.38 -15.21
CA PHE A 91 -13.74 -1.01 -16.13
C PHE A 91 -14.53 -1.46 -17.34
N HIS A 92 -14.04 -1.13 -18.53
CA HIS A 92 -14.64 -1.51 -19.80
C HIS A 92 -13.52 -2.02 -20.70
N ASP A 93 -13.63 -3.26 -21.15
CA ASP A 93 -12.67 -3.84 -22.09
C ASP A 93 -12.95 -3.31 -23.50
N ARG A 94 -11.93 -2.70 -24.12
CA ARG A 94 -12.04 -2.14 -25.48
C ARG A 94 -11.76 -3.16 -26.58
N GLY A 95 -11.41 -4.40 -26.22
CA GLY A 95 -10.97 -5.43 -27.16
C GLY A 95 -9.47 -5.36 -27.45
N GLU A 96 -9.00 -6.23 -28.35
CA GLU A 96 -7.57 -6.30 -28.70
C GLU A 96 -7.15 -5.09 -29.57
N GLY A 97 -6.10 -4.37 -29.14
CA GLY A 97 -5.45 -3.33 -29.96
C GLY A 97 -5.86 -1.87 -29.69
N GLN A 98 -6.55 -1.57 -28.58
CA GLN A 98 -6.84 -0.21 -28.11
C GLN A 98 -6.38 0.03 -26.68
#